data_AF-A0AAV2Z2C9-F1
#
_entry.id   AF-A0AAV2Z2C9-F1
#
_cell.length_a   1.000
_cell.length_b   1.000
_cell.length_c   1.000
_cell.angle_alpha   90.00
_cell.angle_beta   90.00
_cell.angle_gamma   90.00
#
_symmetry.space_group_name_H-M   'P 1'
#
loop_
_entity.id
_entity.type
_entity.pdbx_description
1 polymer ?
#
loop_
_entity_poly.entity_id
_entity_poly.type
_entity_poly.pdbx_seq_one_letter_code
_entity_poly.pdbx_strand_id
1 'polypeptide(L)' 'MSRSIASVTDAWMEWCHGLDGGPSVLSMEAQHQNAWRKDATEKRYFFRRKQLLDVIHAYARTNSVSDDEAAQQLEKQRQM' A
#
# COMPACT_ATOMS: atom_id res chain seq x y z
N MET A 1 -7.88 7.35 -2.36
CA MET A 1 -7.58 6.01 -1.83
C MET A 1 -8.84 5.35 -1.29
N SER A 2 -9.01 4.06 -1.52
CA SER A 2 -10.13 3.27 -1.03
C SER A 2 -10.15 3.20 0.51
N ARG A 3 -11.35 3.34 1.07
CA ARG A 3 -11.60 3.37 2.51
C ARG A 3 -11.94 2.00 3.09
N SER A 4 -12.24 1.03 2.23
CA SER A 4 -12.65 -0.33 2.60
C SER A 4 -11.49 -1.32 2.69
N ILE A 5 -10.26 -0.88 2.45
CA ILE A 5 -9.08 -1.76 2.50
C ILE A 5 -8.83 -2.21 3.93
N ALA A 6 -9.01 -3.51 4.15
CA ALA A 6 -8.94 -4.14 5.46
C ALA A 6 -7.81 -5.18 5.58
N SER A 7 -7.08 -5.46 4.50
CA SER A 7 -5.96 -6.42 4.46
C SER A 7 -4.68 -5.78 3.93
N VAL A 8 -3.53 -6.36 4.32
CA VAL A 8 -2.20 -5.97 3.83
C VAL A 8 -2.07 -6.22 2.33
N THR A 9 -2.67 -7.31 1.82
CA THR A 9 -2.67 -7.65 0.40
C THR A 9 -3.50 -6.68 -0.44
N ASP A 10 -4.69 -6.29 0.00
CA ASP A 10 -5.50 -5.27 -0.70
C ASP A 10 -4.80 -3.92 -0.69
N ALA A 11 -4.11 -3.63 0.42
CA ALA A 11 -3.33 -2.42 0.55
C ALA A 11 -2.15 -2.37 -0.42
N TRP A 12 -1.46 -3.49 -0.63
CA TRP A 12 -0.41 -3.65 -1.63
C TRP A 12 -0.96 -3.56 -3.06
N MET A 13 -2.08 -4.24 -3.35
CA MET A 13 -2.73 -4.19 -4.66
C MET A 13 -3.15 -2.77 -5.06
N GLU A 14 -3.82 -2.01 -4.17
CA GLU A 14 -4.16 -0.61 -4.47
C GLU A 14 -2.91 0.22 -4.75
N TRP A 15 -1.81 -0.06 -4.05
CA TRP A 15 -0.57 0.68 -4.25
C TRP A 15 0.05 0.44 -5.63
N CYS A 16 0.12 -0.81 -6.07
CA CYS A 16 0.80 -1.21 -7.30
C CYS A 16 -0.11 -1.11 -8.54
N HIS A 17 -1.33 -1.61 -8.43
CA HIS A 17 -2.26 -1.78 -9.55
C HIS A 17 -3.43 -0.80 -9.53
N GLY A 18 -3.76 -0.27 -8.35
CA GLY A 18 -4.99 0.48 -8.14
C GLY A 18 -6.13 -0.42 -7.67
N LEU A 19 -7.27 0.20 -7.36
CA LEU A 19 -8.45 -0.50 -6.87
C LEU A 19 -9.68 0.00 -7.64
N ASP A 20 -10.63 -0.88 -7.92
CA ASP A 20 -11.91 -0.58 -8.58
C ASP A 20 -11.77 0.19 -9.91
N GLY A 21 -10.73 -0.13 -10.69
CA GLY A 21 -10.45 0.54 -11.98
C GLY A 21 -9.86 1.95 -11.85
N GLY A 22 -9.56 2.40 -10.63
CA GLY A 22 -8.83 3.64 -10.37
C GLY A 22 -7.31 3.49 -10.56
N PRO A 23 -6.58 4.61 -10.71
CA PRO A 23 -5.12 4.58 -10.82
C PRO A 23 -4.47 4.05 -9.54
N SER A 24 -3.30 3.43 -9.68
CA SER A 24 -2.51 2.98 -8.53
C SER A 24 -1.97 4.16 -7.74
N VAL A 25 -1.82 4.00 -6.43
CA VAL A 25 -1.26 5.09 -5.58
C VAL A 25 0.15 5.46 -6.04
N LEU A 26 0.93 4.47 -6.51
CA LEU A 26 2.25 4.72 -7.09
C LEU A 26 2.17 5.63 -8.33
N SER A 27 1.22 5.38 -9.23
CA SER A 27 1.02 6.21 -10.42
C SER A 27 0.55 7.62 -10.06
N MET A 28 -0.33 7.75 -9.06
CA MET A 28 -0.80 9.04 -8.57
C MET A 28 0.34 9.86 -7.94
N GLU A 29 1.20 9.22 -7.14
CA GLU A 29 2.35 9.89 -6.54
C GLU A 29 3.39 10.29 -7.59
N ALA A 30 3.61 9.46 -8.61
CA ALA A 30 4.52 9.77 -9.72
C ALA A 30 4.00 10.94 -10.59
N GLN A 31 2.70 10.96 -10.89
CA GLN A 31 2.10 11.94 -11.80
C GLN A 31 1.75 13.27 -11.13
N HIS A 32 1.28 13.23 -9.88
CA HIS A 32 0.72 14.39 -9.20
C HIS A 32 1.46 14.76 -7.91
N GLN A 33 2.46 13.98 -7.49
CA GLN A 33 3.20 14.18 -6.24
C GLN A 33 2.24 14.37 -5.05
N ASN A 34 2.21 15.56 -4.44
CA ASN A 34 1.36 15.87 -3.31
C ASN A 34 -0.01 16.47 -3.69
N ALA A 35 -0.22 16.84 -4.96
CA ALA A 35 -1.40 17.60 -5.38
C ALA A 35 -2.72 16.80 -5.29
N TRP A 36 -2.64 15.47 -5.38
CA TRP A 36 -3.80 14.60 -5.21
C TRP A 36 -4.20 14.41 -3.74
N ARG A 37 -3.30 14.70 -2.79
CA ARG A 37 -3.53 14.62 -1.33
C ARG A 37 -4.08 15.95 -0.80
N LYS A 38 -5.30 16.28 -1.26
CA LYS A 38 -5.92 17.60 -1.10
C LYS A 38 -6.24 17.98 0.35
N ASP A 39 -6.55 17.00 1.20
CA ASP A 39 -6.95 17.25 2.59
C ASP A 39 -6.12 16.44 3.60
N ALA A 40 -6.32 16.75 4.89
CA ALA A 40 -5.64 16.06 5.99
C ALA A 40 -6.00 14.57 6.08
N THR A 41 -7.17 14.19 5.59
CA THR A 41 -7.65 12.81 5.56
C THR A 41 -6.85 12.01 4.55
N GLU A 42 -6.76 12.45 3.29
CA GLU A 42 -5.96 11.82 2.24
C GLU A 42 -4.48 11.71 2.63
N LYS A 43 -3.93 12.77 3.25
CA LYS A 43 -2.55 12.72 3.78
C LYS A 43 -2.38 11.60 4.81
N ARG A 44 -3.31 11.48 5.77
CA ARG A 44 -3.24 10.43 6.81
C ARG A 44 -3.32 9.03 6.22
N TYR A 45 -4.22 8.80 5.26
CA TYR A 45 -4.34 7.51 4.58
C TYR A 45 -3.08 7.17 3.79
N PHE A 46 -2.54 8.13 3.05
CA PHE A 46 -1.28 7.96 2.32
C PHE A 46 -0.13 7.58 3.25
N PHE A 47 0.08 8.31 4.34
CA PHE A 47 1.20 8.02 5.26
C PHE A 47 1.06 6.66 5.94
N ARG A 48 -0.16 6.27 6.34
CA ARG A 48 -0.41 4.92 6.86
C ARG A 48 -0.08 3.85 5.83
N ARG A 49 -0.46 4.08 4.57
CA ARG A 49 -0.17 3.13 3.50
C ARG A 49 1.32 3.05 3.21
N LYS A 50 2.00 4.20 3.16
CA LYS A 50 3.44 4.28 2.99
C LYS A 50 4.19 3.49 4.06
N GLN A 51 3.79 3.64 5.33
CA GLN A 51 4.37 2.86 6.44
C GLN A 51 4.20 1.35 6.24
N LEU A 52 3.03 0.92 5.78
CA LEU A 52 2.79 -0.50 5.51
C LEU A 52 3.71 -1.04 4.39
N LEU A 53 3.97 -0.26 3.36
CA LEU A 53 4.89 -0.64 2.28
C LEU A 53 6.33 -0.69 2.75
N ASP A 54 6.74 0.26 3.59
CA ASP A 54 8.07 0.25 4.18
C ASP A 54 8.28 -1.06 4.98
N VAL A 55 7.24 -1.54 5.67
CA VAL A 55 7.24 -2.85 6.35
C VAL A 55 7.28 -4.01 5.35
N ILE A 56 6.47 -4.00 4.28
CA ILE A 56 6.50 -5.04 3.23
C ILE A 56 7.88 -5.15 2.60
N HIS A 57 8.46 -4.03 2.15
CA HIS A 57 9.80 -4.01 1.56
C HIS A 57 10.88 -4.44 2.56
N ALA A 58 10.77 -4.06 3.83
CA ALA A 58 11.71 -4.49 4.86
C ALA A 58 11.64 -6.01 5.06
N TYR A 59 10.43 -6.56 5.14
CA TYR A 59 10.21 -8.00 5.26
C TYR A 59 10.73 -8.76 4.05
N ALA A 60 10.45 -8.28 2.84
CA ALA A 60 10.92 -8.86 1.58
C ALA A 60 12.45 -8.95 1.56
N ARG A 61 13.13 -7.85 1.91
CA ARG A 61 14.60 -7.81 2.01
C ARG A 61 15.15 -8.77 3.06
N THR A 62 14.57 -8.80 4.26
CA THR A 62 15.05 -9.66 5.35
C THR A 62 14.86 -11.14 5.04
N ASN A 63 13.77 -11.51 4.37
CA ASN A 63 13.43 -12.90 4.06
C ASN A 63 13.87 -13.34 2.65
N SER A 64 14.44 -12.43 1.86
CA SER A 64 14.82 -12.66 0.45
C SER A 64 13.67 -13.20 -0.40
N VAL A 65 12.46 -12.67 -0.17
CA VAL A 65 11.24 -12.98 -0.93
C VAL A 65 10.80 -11.77 -1.74
N SER A 66 9.88 -11.95 -2.69
CA SER A 66 9.27 -10.84 -3.42
C SER A 66 8.36 -9.99 -2.53
N ASP A 67 8.10 -8.74 -2.92
CA ASP A 67 7.19 -7.86 -2.16
C ASP A 67 5.75 -8.40 -2.13
N ASP A 68 5.30 -9.04 -3.22
CA ASP A 68 4.01 -9.73 -3.27
C ASP A 68 3.94 -10.86 -2.24
N GLU A 69 5.00 -11.66 -2.14
CA GLU A 69 5.06 -12.77 -1.20
C GLU A 69 5.20 -12.25 0.25
N ALA A 70 5.95 -11.18 0.47
CA ALA A 70 6.02 -10.49 1.75
C ALA A 70 4.65 -9.97 2.20
N ALA A 71 3.88 -9.34 1.32
CA ALA A 71 2.54 -8.84 1.62
C ALA A 71 1.58 -9.99 2.00
N GLN A 72 1.64 -11.12 1.30
CA GLN A 72 0.85 -12.31 1.64
C GLN A 72 1.25 -12.91 3.00
N GLN A 73 2.55 -13.00 3.28
CA GLN A 73 3.04 -13.55 4.55
C GLN A 73 2.68 -12.65 5.74
N LEU A 74 2.79 -11.32 5.58
CA LEU A 74 2.38 -10.35 6.60
C LEU A 74 0.87 -10.38 6.87
N GLU A 75 0.03 -10.56 5.83
CA GLU A 75 -1.41 -10.74 6.06
C GLU A 75 -1.72 -12.04 6.81
N LYS A 76 -1.04 -13.15 6.48
CA LYS A 76 -1.18 -14.42 7.22
C LYS A 76 -0.82 -14.24 8.69
N GLN A 77 0.26 -13.50 9.00
CA GLN A 77 0.67 -13.22 10.37
C GLN A 77 -0.33 -12.33 11.13
N ARG A 78 -0.98 -11.39 10.44
CA ARG A 78 -2.00 -10.51 11.04
C ARG A 78 -3.29 -11.25 11.42
N GLN A 79 -3.64 -12.33 10.71
CA GLN A 79 -4.87 -13.10 10.91
C GLN A 79 -4.73 -14.25 11.94
N MET A 80 -3.51 -14.52 12.43
CA MET A 80 -3.23 -15.47 13.51
C MET A 80 -3.33 -14.81 14.88
#